data_AF-A0A3B0QVK5-F1
#
_entry.id   AF-A0A3B0QVK5-F1
#
_cell.length_a   1.000
_cell.length_b   1.000
_cell.length_c   1.000
_cell.angle_alpha   90.00
_cell.angle_beta   90.00
_cell.angle_gamma   90.00
#
_symmetry.space_group_name_H-M   'P 1'
#
loop_
_entity.id
_entity.type
_entity.pdbx_description
1 polymer ?
#
loop_
_entity_poly.entity_id
_entity_poly.type
_entity_poly.pdbx_seq_one_letter_code
_entity_poly.pdbx_strand_id
1 'polypeptide(L)'
;MKDTIRLNMHWEYFQICRENYKEYSLIDDKMDDHRNSDDEEHIKQLNIASLYSRRERIVLLPIIFGAMCLEAFVYDYGAQHLSGSFVKKHVDKLELPSKFIILTKLVTGNDFPTDSQAYEGLVKLKEDRNKLVHFKSKTYSVIEMAKIEQWHENMNVFLQQAMTNAYNTVLNVMQELDKLHDNKTNYHAAFEADTECHA
;
A
#
# COMPACT_ATOMS: atom_id res chain seq x y z
N MET A 1 36.85 5.88 5.28
CA MET A 1 35.38 5.97 5.21
C MET A 1 34.87 6.11 6.63
N LYS A 2 33.96 7.04 6.92
CA LYS A 2 33.24 7.00 8.20
C LYS A 2 32.23 5.87 8.07
N ASP A 3 32.23 4.95 9.02
CA ASP A 3 31.21 3.91 9.12
C ASP A 3 29.90 4.60 9.49
N THR A 4 29.11 4.92 8.47
CA THR A 4 27.78 5.52 8.61
C THR A 4 26.74 4.41 8.55
N ILE A 5 26.02 4.22 9.66
CA ILE A 5 24.79 3.42 9.69
C ILE A 5 23.66 4.29 9.18
N ARG A 6 22.88 3.77 8.25
CA ARG A 6 21.66 4.41 7.79
C ARG A 6 20.45 3.63 8.30
N LEU A 7 19.56 4.34 8.98
CA LEU A 7 18.29 3.80 9.45
C LEU A 7 17.20 4.22 8.47
N ASN A 8 16.39 3.28 8.02
CA ASN A 8 15.18 3.53 7.24
C ASN A 8 14.03 2.69 7.82
N MET A 9 12.80 3.09 7.52
CA MET A 9 11.58 2.44 8.04
C MET A 9 10.77 1.74 6.95
N HIS A 10 11.27 1.69 5.70
CA HIS A 10 10.47 1.19 4.60
C HIS A 10 10.12 -0.29 4.78
N TRP A 11 11.04 -1.08 5.37
CA TRP A 11 10.81 -2.48 5.70
C TRP A 11 9.67 -2.65 6.70
N GLU A 12 9.75 -1.95 7.83
CA GLU A 12 8.72 -1.99 8.88
C GLU A 12 7.35 -1.56 8.35
N TYR A 13 7.31 -0.52 7.51
CA TYR A 13 6.07 -0.11 6.86
C TYR A 13 5.52 -1.21 5.94
N PHE A 14 6.38 -1.88 5.19
CA PHE A 14 5.90 -2.98 4.35
C PHE A 14 5.43 -4.19 5.16
N GLN A 15 6.07 -4.51 6.30
CA GLN A 15 5.61 -5.59 7.17
C GLN A 15 4.20 -5.30 7.70
N ILE A 16 3.95 -4.09 8.20
CA ILE A 16 2.60 -3.68 8.62
C ILE A 16 1.61 -3.79 7.45
N CYS A 17 1.99 -3.35 6.24
CA CYS A 17 1.17 -3.49 5.04
C CYS A 17 0.83 -4.95 4.73
N ARG A 18 1.85 -5.83 4.73
CA ARG A 18 1.72 -7.26 4.42
C ARG A 18 0.88 -8.00 5.45
N GLU A 19 1.18 -7.82 6.73
CA GLU A 19 0.47 -8.51 7.82
C GLU A 19 -1.02 -8.17 7.80
N ASN A 20 -1.35 -6.89 7.60
CA ASN A 20 -2.74 -6.46 7.55
C ASN A 20 -3.45 -6.87 6.24
N TYR A 21 -2.72 -6.94 5.13
CA TYR A 21 -3.26 -7.51 3.88
C TYR A 21 -3.61 -9.00 4.06
N LYS A 22 -2.71 -9.79 4.67
CA LYS A 22 -2.95 -11.21 5.00
C LYS A 22 -4.12 -11.35 6.00
N GLU A 23 -4.14 -10.52 7.05
CA GLU A 23 -5.19 -10.56 8.08
C GLU A 23 -6.57 -10.21 7.52
N TYR A 24 -6.65 -9.26 6.58
CA TYR A 24 -7.91 -8.93 5.90
C TYR A 24 -8.51 -10.18 5.23
N SER A 25 -7.70 -10.93 4.46
CA SER A 25 -8.15 -12.16 3.80
C SER A 25 -8.70 -13.17 4.81
N LEU A 26 -7.98 -13.38 5.92
CA LEU A 26 -8.41 -14.31 6.97
C LEU A 26 -9.73 -13.88 7.65
N ILE A 27 -9.99 -12.58 7.75
CA ILE A 27 -11.25 -12.08 8.28
C ILE A 27 -12.38 -12.26 7.27
N ASP A 28 -12.12 -12.00 6.00
CA ASP A 28 -13.12 -12.17 4.93
C ASP A 28 -13.53 -13.65 4.82
N ASP A 29 -12.56 -14.57 4.85
CA ASP A 29 -12.80 -16.01 4.87
C ASP A 29 -13.66 -16.42 6.08
N LYS A 30 -13.36 -15.92 7.28
CA LYS A 30 -14.17 -16.18 8.48
C LYS A 30 -15.59 -15.62 8.38
N MET A 31 -15.74 -14.46 7.75
CA MET A 31 -17.06 -13.88 7.51
C MET A 31 -17.87 -14.76 6.55
N ASP A 32 -17.24 -15.31 5.51
CA ASP A 32 -17.86 -16.26 4.59
C ASP A 32 -18.17 -17.60 5.25
N ASP A 33 -17.31 -18.11 6.13
CA ASP A 33 -17.59 -19.30 6.94
C ASP A 33 -18.86 -19.12 7.78
N HIS A 34 -19.01 -17.95 8.44
CA HIS A 34 -20.22 -17.64 9.20
C HIS A 34 -21.47 -17.45 8.31
N ARG A 35 -21.33 -16.89 7.10
CA ARG A 35 -22.45 -16.79 6.15
C ARG A 35 -22.95 -18.18 5.75
N ASN A 36 -22.02 -19.09 5.52
CA ASN A 36 -22.27 -20.44 5.00
C ASN A 36 -22.49 -21.50 6.09
N SER A 37 -22.44 -21.16 7.39
CA SER A 37 -22.65 -22.12 8.47
C SER A 37 -24.11 -22.61 8.55
N ASP A 38 -24.34 -23.69 9.30
CA ASP A 38 -25.68 -24.20 9.61
C ASP A 38 -26.34 -23.47 10.81
N ASP A 39 -25.72 -22.41 11.33
CA ASP A 39 -26.25 -21.66 12.48
C ASP A 39 -27.56 -20.94 12.14
N GLU A 40 -28.32 -20.57 13.18
CA GLU A 40 -29.49 -19.70 13.01
C GLU A 40 -29.09 -18.34 12.43
N GLU A 41 -29.93 -17.77 11.56
CA GLU A 41 -29.65 -16.51 10.83
C GLU A 41 -29.23 -15.35 11.76
N HIS A 42 -29.88 -15.24 12.92
CA HIS A 42 -29.55 -14.20 13.89
C HIS A 42 -28.15 -14.38 14.51
N ILE A 43 -27.67 -15.63 14.66
CA ILE A 43 -26.32 -15.95 15.14
C ILE A 43 -25.30 -15.62 14.06
N LYS A 44 -25.59 -15.94 12.78
CA LYS A 44 -24.75 -15.55 11.64
C LYS A 44 -24.52 -14.03 11.62
N GLN A 45 -25.61 -13.26 11.72
CA GLN A 45 -25.56 -11.80 11.71
C GLN A 45 -24.74 -11.23 12.86
N LEU A 46 -24.88 -11.77 14.08
CA LEU A 46 -24.09 -11.34 15.24
C LEU A 46 -22.60 -11.63 15.07
N ASN A 47 -22.24 -12.84 14.62
CA ASN A 47 -20.86 -13.23 14.39
C ASN A 47 -20.21 -12.35 13.31
N ILE A 48 -20.90 -12.16 12.19
CA ILE A 48 -20.47 -11.30 11.09
C ILE A 48 -20.32 -9.84 11.57
N ALA A 49 -21.31 -9.29 12.29
CA ALA A 49 -21.28 -7.93 12.82
C ALA A 49 -20.06 -7.69 13.74
N SER A 50 -19.67 -8.69 14.54
CA SER A 50 -18.49 -8.61 15.41
C SER A 50 -17.17 -8.48 14.62
N LEU A 51 -17.11 -9.01 13.39
CA LEU A 51 -15.93 -8.98 12.53
C LEU A 51 -15.84 -7.70 11.68
N TYR A 52 -16.98 -7.06 11.36
CA TYR A 52 -17.02 -5.87 10.51
C TYR A 52 -16.10 -4.74 11.01
N SER A 53 -16.20 -4.34 12.29
CA SER A 53 -15.36 -3.26 12.83
C SER A 53 -13.87 -3.60 12.89
N ARG A 54 -13.51 -4.89 12.86
CA ARG A 54 -12.11 -5.33 12.75
C ARG A 54 -11.65 -5.19 11.30
N ARG A 55 -12.44 -5.70 10.35
CA ARG A 55 -12.17 -5.61 8.90
C ARG A 55 -11.95 -4.16 8.45
N GLU A 56 -12.82 -3.24 8.88
CA GLU A 56 -12.75 -1.82 8.52
C GLU A 56 -11.47 -1.13 9.00
N ARG A 57 -10.91 -1.55 10.14
CA ARG A 57 -9.65 -0.97 10.64
C ARG A 57 -8.44 -1.51 9.88
N ILE A 58 -8.43 -2.82 9.61
CA ILE A 58 -7.32 -3.50 8.97
C ILE A 58 -7.15 -3.08 7.51
N VAL A 59 -8.25 -2.89 6.77
CA VAL A 59 -8.20 -2.55 5.34
C VAL A 59 -7.51 -1.20 5.06
N LEU A 60 -7.52 -0.28 6.03
CA LEU A 60 -6.87 1.04 5.89
C LEU A 60 -5.35 0.96 6.00
N LEU A 61 -4.83 -0.01 6.75
CA LEU A 61 -3.42 -0.08 7.10
C LEU A 61 -2.52 -0.35 5.88
N PRO A 62 -2.82 -1.31 4.98
CA PRO A 62 -2.01 -1.52 3.78
C PRO A 62 -1.95 -0.30 2.86
N ILE A 63 -3.04 0.48 2.78
CA ILE A 63 -3.10 1.69 1.94
C ILE A 63 -2.14 2.75 2.47
N ILE A 64 -2.18 3.00 3.79
CA ILE A 64 -1.34 4.02 4.43
C ILE A 64 0.12 3.58 4.45
N PHE A 65 0.38 2.37 4.93
CA PHE A 65 1.74 1.87 5.12
C PHE A 65 2.41 1.47 3.81
N GLY A 66 1.67 1.00 2.80
CA GLY A 66 2.21 0.81 1.45
C GLY A 66 2.70 2.12 0.81
N ALA A 67 1.94 3.21 0.96
CA ALA A 67 2.37 4.52 0.50
C ALA A 67 3.60 5.04 1.28
N MET A 68 3.60 4.91 2.62
CA MET A 68 4.73 5.31 3.47
C MET A 68 6.00 4.51 3.17
N CYS A 69 5.85 3.20 2.90
CA CYS A 69 6.94 2.33 2.47
C CYS A 69 7.61 2.88 1.22
N LEU A 70 6.84 3.15 0.17
CA LEU A 70 7.39 3.64 -1.10
C LEU A 70 8.00 5.04 -0.99
N GLU A 71 7.40 5.94 -0.20
CA GLU A 71 7.96 7.25 0.11
C GLU A 71 9.31 7.15 0.83
N ALA A 72 9.40 6.28 1.85
CA ALA A 72 10.64 6.06 2.60
C ALA A 72 11.71 5.36 1.75
N PHE A 73 11.30 4.37 0.95
CA PHE A 73 12.18 3.63 0.06
C PHE A 73 12.77 4.54 -1.02
N VAL A 74 11.93 5.29 -1.74
CA VAL A 74 12.39 6.14 -2.86
C VAL A 74 13.32 7.24 -2.38
N TYR A 75 13.08 7.77 -1.17
CA TYR A 75 13.99 8.70 -0.53
C TYR A 75 15.35 8.04 -0.26
N ASP A 76 15.35 6.86 0.38
CA ASP A 76 16.58 6.16 0.72
C ASP A 76 17.38 5.79 -0.53
N TYR A 77 16.72 5.20 -1.52
CA TYR A 77 17.26 4.85 -2.82
C TYR A 77 18.01 6.02 -3.48
N GLY A 78 17.36 7.19 -3.59
CA GLY A 78 18.01 8.38 -4.15
C GLY A 78 19.18 8.88 -3.30
N ALA A 79 19.07 8.77 -1.98
CA ALA A 79 20.08 9.25 -1.06
C ALA A 79 21.30 8.32 -0.99
N GLN A 80 21.17 7.04 -1.36
CA GLN A 80 22.26 6.08 -1.50
C GLN A 80 23.04 6.32 -2.80
N HIS A 81 22.36 6.61 -3.90
CA HIS A 81 23.00 6.72 -5.23
C HIS A 81 23.46 8.14 -5.60
N LEU A 82 22.82 9.18 -5.07
CA LEU A 82 23.12 10.58 -5.43
C LEU A 82 23.64 11.37 -4.22
N SER A 83 22.77 11.60 -3.23
CA SER A 83 23.06 12.11 -1.88
C SER A 83 21.76 12.54 -1.19
N GLY A 84 21.71 12.45 0.14
CA GLY A 84 20.54 12.91 0.90
C GLY A 84 20.23 14.41 0.71
N SER A 85 21.25 15.26 0.53
CA SER A 85 21.06 16.69 0.26
C SER A 85 20.42 16.94 -1.11
N PHE A 86 20.80 16.17 -2.13
CA PHE A 86 20.20 16.24 -3.45
C PHE A 86 18.71 15.86 -3.40
N VAL A 87 18.38 14.70 -2.80
CA VAL A 87 16.99 14.22 -2.71
C VAL A 87 16.12 15.23 -1.96
N LYS A 88 16.58 15.71 -0.80
CA LYS A 88 15.86 16.69 0.02
C LYS A 88 15.58 17.99 -0.74
N LYS A 89 16.53 18.46 -1.55
CA LYS A 89 16.42 19.75 -2.24
C LYS A 89 15.60 19.67 -3.53
N HIS A 90 15.71 18.56 -4.27
CA HIS A 90 15.24 18.48 -5.66
C HIS A 90 14.12 17.47 -5.89
N VAL A 91 13.97 16.46 -5.03
CA VAL A 91 13.07 15.32 -5.29
C VAL A 91 11.95 15.22 -4.25
N ASP A 92 12.23 15.54 -2.99
CA ASP A 92 11.33 15.25 -1.87
C ASP A 92 9.94 15.91 -1.98
N LYS A 93 9.87 17.07 -2.64
CA LYS A 93 8.62 17.82 -2.86
C LYS A 93 7.77 17.32 -4.03
N LEU A 94 8.29 16.37 -4.80
CA LEU A 94 7.57 15.80 -5.93
C LEU A 94 6.52 14.81 -5.47
N GLU A 95 5.56 14.55 -6.33
CA GLU A 95 4.58 13.48 -6.13
C GLU A 95 5.25 12.11 -6.26
N LEU A 96 4.75 11.11 -5.53
CA LEU A 96 5.34 9.78 -5.45
C LEU A 96 5.70 9.16 -6.82
N PRO A 97 4.81 9.13 -7.85
CA PRO A 97 5.18 8.58 -9.15
C PRO A 97 6.33 9.35 -9.82
N SER A 98 6.35 10.67 -9.68
CA SER A 98 7.40 11.53 -10.25
C SER A 98 8.75 11.32 -9.56
N LYS A 99 8.77 11.00 -8.26
CA LYS A 99 10.01 10.65 -7.54
C LYS A 99 10.68 9.43 -8.17
N PHE A 100 9.92 8.37 -8.45
CA PHE A 100 10.44 7.16 -9.10
C PHE A 100 10.97 7.47 -10.51
N ILE A 101 10.17 8.10 -11.38
CA ILE A 101 10.61 8.45 -12.74
C ILE A 101 11.94 9.20 -12.74
N ILE A 102 12.05 10.25 -11.93
CA ILE A 102 13.25 11.10 -11.93
C ILE A 102 14.44 10.37 -11.33
N LEU A 103 14.26 9.68 -10.20
CA LEU A 103 15.38 8.99 -9.55
C LEU A 103 15.87 7.80 -10.35
N THR A 104 15.00 6.98 -10.95
CA THR A 104 15.47 5.88 -11.79
C THR A 104 16.25 6.40 -12.99
N LYS A 105 15.76 7.46 -13.67
CA LYS A 105 16.47 8.07 -14.79
C LYS A 105 17.85 8.59 -14.40
N LEU A 106 17.96 9.25 -13.25
CA LEU A 106 19.23 9.80 -12.77
C LEU A 106 20.22 8.71 -12.31
N VAL A 107 19.71 7.60 -11.76
CA VAL A 107 20.54 6.54 -11.19
C VAL A 107 20.96 5.51 -12.24
N THR A 108 20.02 5.03 -13.08
CA THR A 108 20.26 3.95 -14.03
C THR A 108 20.45 4.44 -15.46
N GLY A 109 20.08 5.69 -15.77
CA GLY A 109 20.03 6.22 -17.14
C GLY A 109 18.78 5.79 -17.92
N ASN A 110 17.97 4.88 -17.36
CA ASN A 110 16.79 4.31 -17.99
C ASN A 110 15.51 4.97 -17.44
N ASP A 111 14.53 5.15 -18.31
CA ASP A 111 13.23 5.71 -17.92
C ASP A 111 12.39 4.66 -17.18
N PHE A 112 11.70 5.08 -16.10
CA PHE A 112 10.72 4.20 -15.45
C PHE A 112 9.56 3.93 -16.41
N PRO A 113 9.14 2.67 -16.63
CA PRO A 113 8.13 2.35 -17.64
C PRO A 113 6.76 2.87 -17.21
N THR A 114 6.28 3.95 -17.85
CA THR A 114 4.99 4.60 -17.53
C THR A 114 3.77 3.85 -18.03
N ASP A 115 3.98 2.82 -18.84
CA ASP A 115 2.96 1.87 -19.32
C ASP A 115 2.93 0.56 -18.49
N SER A 116 3.68 0.50 -17.39
CA SER A 116 3.74 -0.66 -16.49
C SER A 116 2.65 -0.66 -15.41
N GLN A 117 2.35 -1.86 -14.90
CA GLN A 117 1.49 -2.03 -13.72
C GLN A 117 2.05 -1.34 -12.47
N ALA A 118 3.38 -1.23 -12.35
CA ALA A 118 4.01 -0.51 -11.23
C ALA A 118 3.68 0.98 -11.29
N TYR A 119 3.75 1.60 -12.46
CA TYR A 119 3.41 3.02 -12.63
C TYR A 119 1.92 3.29 -12.41
N GLU A 120 1.05 2.47 -13.00
CA GLU A 120 -0.40 2.56 -12.76
C GLU A 120 -0.72 2.43 -11.27
N GLY A 121 -0.11 1.44 -10.61
CA GLY A 121 -0.25 1.21 -9.17
C GLY A 121 0.19 2.40 -8.32
N LEU A 122 1.32 3.04 -8.66
CA LEU A 122 1.81 4.24 -7.98
C LEU A 122 0.84 5.42 -8.08
N VAL A 123 0.30 5.66 -9.28
CA VAL A 123 -0.69 6.73 -9.50
C VAL A 123 -1.95 6.46 -8.67
N LYS A 124 -2.47 5.23 -8.75
CA LYS A 124 -3.66 4.82 -8.01
C LYS A 124 -3.46 4.85 -6.50
N LEU A 125 -2.33 4.39 -5.99
CA LEU A 125 -2.00 4.39 -4.56
C LEU A 125 -1.97 5.81 -3.99
N LYS A 126 -1.40 6.76 -4.74
CA LYS A 126 -1.45 8.18 -4.37
C LYS A 126 -2.89 8.66 -4.23
N GLU A 127 -3.72 8.39 -5.24
CA GLU A 127 -5.13 8.81 -5.24
C GLU A 127 -5.92 8.18 -4.10
N ASP A 128 -5.74 6.89 -3.88
CA ASP A 128 -6.44 6.12 -2.84
C ASP A 128 -6.06 6.62 -1.45
N ARG A 129 -4.76 6.82 -1.18
CA ARG A 129 -4.29 7.44 0.07
C ARG A 129 -4.88 8.83 0.26
N ASN A 130 -4.91 9.65 -0.79
CA ASN A 130 -5.46 11.01 -0.71
C ASN A 130 -6.96 11.01 -0.41
N LYS A 131 -7.73 10.08 -0.98
CA LYS A 131 -9.16 9.91 -0.67
C LYS A 131 -9.40 9.60 0.81
N LEU A 132 -8.53 8.81 1.43
CA LEU A 132 -8.61 8.50 2.87
C LEU A 132 -8.21 9.71 3.73
N VAL A 133 -7.08 10.34 3.43
CA VAL A 133 -6.55 11.47 4.22
C VAL A 133 -7.47 12.70 4.13
N HIS A 134 -8.09 12.92 2.98
CA HIS A 134 -9.00 14.05 2.75
C HIS A 134 -10.47 13.67 2.85
N PHE A 135 -10.79 12.55 3.50
CA PHE A 135 -12.17 12.12 3.68
C PHE A 135 -12.98 13.18 4.43
N LYS A 136 -14.10 13.60 3.84
CA LYS A 136 -15.02 14.58 4.44
C LYS A 136 -16.26 13.86 4.97
N SER A 137 -16.72 14.27 6.16
CA SER A 137 -17.97 13.77 6.74
C SER A 137 -19.14 13.99 5.77
N LYS A 138 -20.02 12.99 5.69
CA LYS A 138 -21.25 13.05 4.89
C LYS A 138 -22.46 13.07 5.83
N THR A 139 -23.49 13.80 5.44
CA THR A 139 -24.74 13.89 6.21
C THR A 139 -25.86 13.26 5.39
N TYR A 140 -26.62 12.38 6.03
CA TYR A 140 -27.79 11.72 5.48
C TYR A 140 -28.96 11.90 6.45
N SER A 141 -30.18 11.98 5.93
CA SER A 141 -31.39 11.94 6.76
C SER A 141 -31.77 10.50 7.10
N VAL A 142 -32.53 10.29 8.18
CA VAL A 142 -32.97 8.95 8.62
C VAL A 142 -33.82 8.25 7.57
N ILE A 143 -34.48 8.97 6.67
CA ILE A 143 -35.28 8.38 5.57
C ILE A 143 -34.41 7.88 4.40
N GLU A 144 -33.11 8.19 4.39
CA GLU A 144 -32.18 7.83 3.32
C GLU A 144 -31.35 6.58 3.63
N MET A 145 -31.88 5.65 4.45
CA MET A 145 -31.18 4.42 4.85
C MET A 145 -30.58 3.64 3.66
N ALA A 146 -31.33 3.52 2.56
CA ALA A 146 -30.85 2.84 1.35
C ALA A 146 -29.60 3.52 0.73
N LYS A 147 -29.49 4.86 0.82
CA LYS A 147 -28.30 5.58 0.34
C LYS A 147 -27.11 5.39 1.27
N ILE A 148 -27.36 5.26 2.58
CA ILE A 148 -26.32 4.98 3.58
C ILE A 148 -25.75 3.58 3.32
N GLU A 149 -26.63 2.57 3.16
CA GLU A 149 -26.25 1.20 2.83
C GLU A 149 -25.43 1.12 1.54
N GLN A 150 -25.94 1.69 0.44
CA GLN A 150 -25.22 1.75 -0.83
C GLN A 150 -23.86 2.47 -0.71
N TRP A 151 -23.77 3.51 0.12
CA TRP A 151 -22.50 4.18 0.37
C TRP A 151 -21.50 3.27 1.09
N HIS A 152 -21.94 2.51 2.10
CA HIS A 152 -21.10 1.53 2.79
C HIS A 152 -20.62 0.42 1.86
N GLU A 153 -21.49 -0.12 1.00
CA GLU A 153 -21.11 -1.12 -0.01
C GLU A 153 -20.02 -0.59 -0.96
N ASN A 154 -20.25 0.59 -1.53
CA ASN A 154 -19.28 1.22 -2.42
C ASN A 154 -17.94 1.51 -1.72
N MET A 155 -18.00 1.92 -0.45
CA MET A 155 -16.79 2.15 0.35
C MET A 155 -16.03 0.84 0.61
N ASN A 156 -16.73 -0.25 0.93
CA ASN A 156 -16.11 -1.55 1.12
C ASN A 156 -15.38 -2.04 -0.15
N VAL A 157 -16.05 -1.94 -1.32
CA VAL A 157 -15.45 -2.30 -2.62
C VAL A 157 -14.22 -1.45 -2.90
N PHE A 158 -14.32 -0.13 -2.70
CA PHE A 158 -13.19 0.78 -2.86
C PHE A 158 -12.02 0.40 -1.95
N LEU A 159 -12.26 0.19 -0.65
CA LEU A 159 -11.22 -0.11 0.33
C LEU A 159 -10.50 -1.42 0.00
N GLN A 160 -11.24 -2.46 -0.39
CA GLN A 160 -10.65 -3.74 -0.80
C GLN A 160 -9.75 -3.59 -2.03
N GLN A 161 -10.21 -2.85 -3.04
CA GLN A 161 -9.43 -2.59 -4.26
C GLN A 161 -8.18 -1.74 -3.95
N ALA A 162 -8.32 -0.70 -3.14
CA ALA A 162 -7.24 0.18 -2.74
C ALA A 162 -6.16 -0.56 -1.92
N MET A 163 -6.58 -1.42 -0.99
CA MET A 163 -5.70 -2.27 -0.20
C MET A 163 -4.88 -3.22 -1.08
N THR A 164 -5.55 -3.90 -2.01
CA THR A 164 -4.91 -4.81 -2.96
C THR A 164 -3.93 -4.07 -3.87
N ASN A 165 -4.33 -2.90 -4.37
CA ASN A 165 -3.45 -2.04 -5.15
C ASN A 165 -2.21 -1.63 -4.35
N ALA A 166 -2.36 -1.21 -3.10
CA ALA A 166 -1.26 -0.78 -2.26
C ALA A 166 -0.22 -1.89 -2.06
N TYR A 167 -0.66 -3.10 -1.70
CA TYR A 167 0.22 -4.25 -1.52
C TYR A 167 0.98 -4.60 -2.81
N ASN A 168 0.25 -4.78 -3.91
CA ASN A 168 0.83 -5.16 -5.20
C ASN A 168 1.76 -4.07 -5.76
N THR A 169 1.43 -2.79 -5.55
CA THR A 169 2.26 -1.67 -6.04
C THR A 169 3.66 -1.71 -5.43
N VAL A 170 3.78 -2.04 -4.14
CA VAL A 170 5.11 -2.14 -3.51
C VAL A 170 5.96 -3.19 -4.22
N LEU A 171 5.42 -4.40 -4.39
CA LEU A 171 6.11 -5.51 -5.05
C LEU A 171 6.44 -5.17 -6.51
N ASN A 172 5.46 -4.71 -7.28
CA ASN A 172 5.64 -4.37 -8.69
C ASN A 172 6.72 -3.30 -8.89
N VAL A 173 6.79 -2.28 -8.01
CA VAL A 173 7.83 -1.25 -8.05
C VAL A 173 9.21 -1.85 -7.79
N MET A 174 9.36 -2.72 -6.78
CA MET A 174 10.64 -3.38 -6.52
C MET A 174 11.08 -4.26 -7.70
N GLN A 175 10.13 -4.96 -8.33
CA GLN A 175 10.41 -5.77 -9.52
C GLN A 175 10.87 -4.92 -10.71
N GLU A 176 10.23 -3.77 -10.95
CA GLU A 176 10.66 -2.84 -12.00
C GLU A 176 12.04 -2.24 -11.71
N LEU A 177 12.35 -1.95 -10.44
CA LEU A 177 13.69 -1.50 -10.06
C LEU A 177 14.75 -2.57 -10.32
N ASP A 178 14.48 -3.83 -9.98
CA ASP A 178 15.41 -4.92 -10.29
C ASP A 178 15.66 -5.01 -11.80
N LYS A 179 14.62 -4.92 -12.64
CA LYS A 179 14.78 -4.89 -14.11
C LYS A 179 15.62 -3.70 -14.58
N LEU A 180 15.39 -2.51 -14.03
CA LEU A 180 16.13 -1.28 -14.38
C LEU A 180 17.61 -1.34 -13.99
N HIS A 181 17.97 -2.21 -13.04
CA HIS A 181 19.33 -2.53 -12.63
C HIS A 181 19.88 -3.80 -13.31
N ASP A 182 19.31 -4.22 -14.44
CA ASP A 182 19.67 -5.47 -15.15
C ASP A 182 19.59 -6.72 -14.26
N ASN A 183 18.70 -6.74 -13.27
CA ASN A 183 18.55 -7.76 -12.22
C ASN A 183 19.83 -7.98 -11.38
N LYS A 184 20.67 -6.95 -11.22
CA LYS A 184 21.84 -6.97 -10.33
C LYS A 184 21.49 -6.65 -8.87
N THR A 185 20.27 -6.18 -8.63
CA THR A 185 19.68 -5.98 -7.30
C THR A 185 18.66 -7.09 -7.01
N ASN A 186 18.23 -7.17 -5.76
CA ASN A 186 17.28 -8.16 -5.27
C ASN A 186 16.17 -7.51 -4.42
N TYR A 187 15.76 -6.28 -4.78
CA TYR A 187 14.76 -5.55 -4.01
C TYR A 187 13.44 -6.32 -3.94
N HIS A 188 13.00 -6.92 -5.06
CA HIS A 188 11.76 -7.68 -5.09
C HIS A 188 11.82 -8.89 -4.16
N ALA A 189 12.89 -9.68 -4.27
CA ALA A 189 13.06 -10.87 -3.44
C ALA A 189 13.16 -10.52 -1.94
N ALA A 190 13.83 -9.42 -1.59
CA ALA A 190 13.88 -8.93 -0.22
C ALA A 190 12.48 -8.58 0.30
N PHE A 191 11.65 -7.94 -0.53
CA PHE A 191 10.26 -7.63 -0.21
C PHE A 191 9.31 -8.82 -0.30
N GLU A 192 9.63 -9.90 -1.00
CA GLU A 192 8.82 -11.12 -0.96
C GLU A 192 9.15 -12.00 0.25
N ALA A 193 10.40 -12.00 0.71
CA ALA A 193 10.83 -12.80 1.84
C ALA A 193 10.03 -12.45 3.11
N ASP A 194 9.55 -13.45 3.83
CA ASP A 194 8.89 -13.30 5.15
C ASP A 194 9.90 -13.05 6.29
N THR A 195 11.20 -13.06 5.99
CA THR A 195 12.29 -12.73 6.92
C THR A 195 13.06 -11.51 6.43
N GLU A 196 13.41 -10.62 7.36
CA GLU A 196 14.21 -9.41 7.10
C GLU A 196 15.50 -9.77 6.35
N CYS A 197 15.55 -9.42 5.06
CA CYS A 197 16.71 -9.60 4.22
C CYS A 197 17.27 -8.21 3.91
N HIS A 198 18.41 -7.87 4.49
CA HIS A 198 19.14 -6.65 4.14
C HIS A 198 19.68 -6.82 2.71
N ALA A 199 18.99 -6.25 1.73
CA ALA A 199 19.46 -6.06 0.37
C ALA A 199 20.45 -4.89 0.29
#